data_AF-G0NX22-F1
#
_entry.id   AF-G0NX22-F1
#
_cell.length_a   1.000
_cell.length_b   1.000
_cell.length_c   1.000
_cell.angle_alpha   90.00
_cell.angle_beta   90.00
_cell.angle_gamma   90.00
#
_symmetry.space_group_name_H-M   'P 1'
#
loop_
_entity.id
_entity.type
_entity.pdbx_description
1 polymer ?
#
loop_
_entity_poly.entity_id
_entity_poly.type
_entity_poly.pdbx_seq_one_letter_code
_entity_poly.pdbx_strand_id
1 'polypeptide(L)'
;MEIQCKLCNSNFLKTNKVVHAISHSGLIIFECGFCPKKFTHMNTTIVRKHILNQHKNPGEPINYDNYKDNRKALKEQIEEWKERCFPTK
;
A
#
# COMPACT_ATOMS: atom_id res chain seq x y z
N MET A 1 17.91 12.34 -3.62
CA MET A 1 17.23 13.56 -3.14
C MET A 1 16.18 13.15 -2.13
N GLU A 2 16.31 13.66 -0.91
CA GLU A 2 15.37 13.43 0.18
C GLU A 2 14.32 14.55 0.22
N ILE A 3 13.16 14.25 0.80
CA ILE A 3 12.07 15.19 1.04
C ILE A 3 11.54 15.00 2.46
N GLN A 4 11.13 16.09 3.09
CA GLN A 4 10.59 16.08 4.46
C GLN A 4 9.07 16.09 4.43
N CYS A 5 8.43 15.23 5.24
CA CYS A 5 6.98 15.27 5.41
C CYS A 5 6.58 16.44 6.31
N LYS A 6 5.59 17.23 5.91
CA LYS A 6 5.06 18.34 6.73
C LYS A 6 4.19 17.92 7.92
N LEU A 7 3.66 16.69 7.92
CA LEU A 7 2.81 16.20 9.01
C LEU A 7 3.61 15.62 10.18
N CYS A 8 4.75 15.01 9.92
CA CYS A 8 5.55 14.32 10.94
C CYS A 8 7.04 14.70 10.95
N ASN A 9 7.45 15.67 10.12
CA ASN A 9 8.82 16.21 10.01
C ASN A 9 9.92 15.18 9.72
N SER A 10 9.56 13.97 9.31
CA SER A 10 10.50 12.89 8.99
C SER A 10 10.98 13.00 7.53
N ASN A 11 12.26 12.67 7.32
CA ASN A 11 12.89 12.69 6.00
C ASN A 11 12.78 11.32 5.31
N PHE A 12 12.45 11.33 4.02
CA PHE A 12 12.35 10.13 3.20
C PHE A 12 12.95 10.33 1.81
N LEU A 13 13.39 9.24 1.20
CA LEU A 13 13.72 9.25 -0.22
C LEU A 13 12.49 9.67 -1.05
N LYS A 14 12.69 10.52 -2.05
CA LYS A 14 11.61 11.00 -2.94
C LYS A 14 10.83 9.86 -3.61
N THR A 15 11.48 8.71 -3.85
CA THR A 15 10.85 7.49 -4.37
C THR A 15 9.82 6.87 -3.41
N ASN A 16 9.96 7.11 -2.11
CA ASN A 16 9.10 6.55 -1.07
C ASN A 16 7.93 7.48 -0.67
N LYS A 17 7.78 8.65 -1.34
CA LYS A 17 6.77 9.66 -0.98
C LYS A 17 5.34 9.10 -0.90
N VAL A 18 4.97 8.25 -1.85
CA VAL A 18 3.61 7.67 -1.91
C VAL A 18 3.41 6.69 -0.77
N VAL A 19 4.36 5.77 -0.57
CA VAL A 19 4.31 4.78 0.51
C VAL A 19 4.20 5.47 1.87
N HIS A 20 4.97 6.54 2.07
CA HIS A 20 4.90 7.35 3.27
C HIS A 20 3.52 8.00 3.45
N ALA A 21 3.00 8.70 2.43
CA ALA A 21 1.72 9.39 2.52
C ALA A 21 0.56 8.44 2.88
N ILE A 22 0.58 7.21 2.33
CA ILE A 22 -0.44 6.20 2.62
C ILE A 22 -0.37 5.72 4.08
N SER A 23 0.80 5.72 4.72
CA SER A 23 0.93 5.34 6.13
C SER A 23 0.12 6.23 7.08
N HIS A 24 -0.13 7.49 6.71
CA HIS A 24 -1.00 8.39 7.45
C HIS A 24 -2.49 8.20 7.13
N SER A 25 -2.81 7.65 5.96
CA SER A 25 -4.17 7.65 5.41
C SER A 25 -5.09 6.56 5.95
N GLY A 26 -4.53 5.44 6.42
CA GLY A 26 -5.31 4.24 6.76
C GLY A 26 -6.05 3.60 5.57
N LEU A 27 -5.80 4.04 4.33
CA LEU A 27 -6.48 3.54 3.14
C LEU A 27 -6.22 2.05 2.95
N ILE A 28 -7.28 1.30 2.65
CA ILE A 28 -7.20 -0.13 2.34
C ILE A 28 -6.82 -0.29 0.86
N ILE A 29 -5.55 -0.55 0.61
CA ILE A 29 -4.97 -0.66 -0.73
C ILE A 29 -5.21 -2.04 -1.34
N PHE A 30 -5.03 -3.09 -0.54
CA PHE A 30 -5.23 -4.48 -1.00
C PHE A 30 -6.15 -5.25 -0.07
N GLU A 31 -6.96 -6.12 -0.65
CA GLU A 31 -7.84 -7.04 0.08
C GLU A 31 -7.55 -8.47 -0.40
N CYS A 32 -7.28 -9.38 0.51
CA CYS A 32 -7.02 -10.78 0.16
C CYS A 32 -8.28 -11.41 -0.45
N GLY A 33 -8.14 -12.17 -1.55
CA GLY A 33 -9.26 -12.87 -2.18
C GLY A 33 -9.64 -14.18 -1.47
N PHE A 34 -8.83 -14.67 -0.52
CA PHE A 34 -9.09 -15.91 0.21
C PHE A 34 -9.65 -15.70 1.62
N CYS A 35 -9.49 -14.50 2.21
CA CYS A 35 -9.89 -14.22 3.59
C CYS A 35 -10.14 -12.72 3.79
N PRO A 36 -10.78 -12.28 4.90
CA PRO A 36 -11.14 -10.88 5.11
C PRO A 36 -9.93 -9.97 5.46
N LYS A 37 -8.69 -10.44 5.29
CA LYS A 37 -7.49 -9.66 5.62
C LYS A 37 -7.32 -8.50 4.63
N LYS A 38 -7.15 -7.31 5.19
CA LYS A 38 -6.97 -6.05 4.48
C LYS A 38 -5.58 -5.49 4.72
N PHE A 39 -5.05 -4.76 3.75
CA PHE A 39 -3.72 -4.19 3.80
C PHE A 39 -3.71 -2.72 3.42
N THR A 40 -2.95 -1.94 4.17
CA THR A 40 -2.83 -0.48 4.01
C THR A 40 -1.52 -0.05 3.38
N HIS A 41 -0.61 -0.97 3.03
CA HIS A 41 0.65 -0.62 2.39
C HIS A 41 0.54 -0.66 0.86
N MET A 42 1.29 0.22 0.18
CA MET A 42 1.26 0.38 -1.28
C MET A 42 1.97 -0.74 -2.07
N ASN A 43 2.78 -1.58 -1.40
CA ASN A 43 3.59 -2.61 -2.03
C ASN A 43 2.78 -3.91 -2.24
N THR A 44 2.67 -4.44 -3.45
CA THR A 44 1.93 -5.70 -3.71
C THR A 44 2.56 -6.93 -3.04
N THR A 45 3.87 -6.88 -2.73
CA THR A 45 4.59 -7.98 -2.08
C THR A 45 4.01 -8.36 -0.73
N ILE A 46 3.42 -7.42 0.01
CA ILE A 46 2.84 -7.70 1.33
C ILE A 46 1.62 -8.62 1.24
N VAL A 47 0.73 -8.41 0.27
CA VAL A 47 -0.44 -9.29 0.06
C VAL A 47 -0.02 -10.62 -0.56
N ARG A 48 0.95 -10.63 -1.50
CA ARG A 48 1.49 -11.88 -2.07
C ARG A 48 2.17 -12.76 -1.03
N LYS A 49 2.97 -12.19 -0.13
CA LYS A 49 3.58 -12.92 0.99
C LYS A 49 2.53 -13.46 1.95
N HIS A 50 1.48 -12.69 2.24
CA HIS A 50 0.35 -13.19 3.02
C HIS A 50 -0.31 -14.39 2.34
N ILE A 51 -0.62 -14.30 1.04
CA ILE A 51 -1.23 -15.39 0.27
C ILE A 51 -0.33 -16.64 0.32
N LEU A 52 0.96 -16.49 0.05
CA LEU A 52 1.92 -17.58 0.10
C LEU A 52 2.02 -18.25 1.48
N ASN A 53 1.97 -17.47 2.56
CA ASN A 53 2.22 -18.00 3.90
C ASN A 53 0.95 -18.50 4.60
N GLN A 54 -0.23 -18.07 4.15
CA GLN A 54 -1.50 -18.35 4.84
C GLN A 54 -2.45 -19.21 4.01
N HIS A 55 -2.33 -19.17 2.68
CA HIS A 55 -3.24 -19.86 1.74
C HIS A 55 -2.49 -20.82 0.81
N LYS A 56 -1.27 -21.23 1.21
CA LYS A 56 -0.52 -22.29 0.52
C LYS A 56 -0.99 -23.65 1.02
N ASN A 57 -1.61 -24.42 0.13
CA ASN A 57 -1.90 -25.82 0.35
C ASN A 57 -0.84 -26.70 -0.32
N PRO A 58 -0.33 -27.75 0.35
CA PRO A 58 0.59 -28.70 -0.28
C PRO A 58 -0.04 -29.37 -1.50
N GLY A 59 0.66 -29.36 -2.64
CA GLY A 59 0.19 -29.99 -3.87
C GLY A 59 -0.79 -29.17 -4.71
N GLU A 60 -1.26 -28.01 -4.23
CA GLU A 60 -2.13 -27.13 -5.00
C GLU A 60 -1.37 -25.90 -5.54
N PRO A 61 -1.66 -25.45 -6.77
CA PRO A 61 -1.12 -24.20 -7.30
C PRO A 61 -1.70 -23.00 -6.54
N ILE A 62 -0.83 -22.04 -6.21
CA ILE A 62 -1.24 -20.80 -5.52
C ILE A 62 -1.47 -19.70 -6.56
N ASN A 63 -2.64 -19.07 -6.53
CA ASN A 63 -2.88 -17.83 -7.26
C ASN A 63 -2.41 -16.61 -6.44
N TYR A 64 -1.20 -16.14 -6.72
CA TYR A 64 -0.60 -14.99 -6.04
C TYR A 64 -1.34 -13.67 -6.26
N ASP A 65 -2.11 -13.57 -7.34
CA ASP A 65 -2.84 -12.37 -7.73
C ASP A 65 -4.33 -12.45 -7.35
N ASN A 66 -4.71 -13.41 -6.50
CA ASN A 66 -6.03 -13.45 -5.87
C ASN A 66 -6.12 -12.40 -4.74
N TYR A 67 -6.07 -11.13 -5.12
CA TYR A 67 -6.34 -10.00 -4.25
C TYR A 67 -7.01 -8.87 -5.04
N LYS A 68 -7.83 -8.10 -4.35
CA LYS A 68 -8.41 -6.88 -4.91
C LYS A 68 -7.40 -5.74 -4.78
N ASP A 69 -7.16 -5.03 -5.88
CA ASP A 69 -6.31 -3.85 -5.94
C ASP A 69 -7.18 -2.58 -6.01
N ASN A 70 -7.21 -1.82 -4.91
CA ASN A 70 -8.01 -0.61 -4.81
C ASN A 70 -7.26 0.64 -5.30
N ARG A 71 -5.99 0.55 -5.73
CA ARG A 71 -5.16 1.74 -6.07
C ARG A 71 -5.78 2.60 -7.16
N LYS A 72 -6.42 1.97 -8.16
CA LYS A 72 -7.09 2.69 -9.25
C LYS A 72 -8.30 3.47 -8.73
N ALA A 73 -9.11 2.85 -7.87
CA ALA A 73 -10.30 3.48 -7.29
C ALA A 73 -9.95 4.56 -6.27
N LEU A 74 -8.84 4.41 -5.55
CA LEU A 74 -8.37 5.33 -4.51
C LEU A 74 -7.44 6.42 -5.04
N LYS A 75 -7.25 6.53 -6.37
CA LYS A 75 -6.24 7.43 -6.97
C LYS A 75 -6.34 8.86 -6.44
N GLU A 76 -7.54 9.43 -6.36
CA GLU A 76 -7.75 10.80 -5.88
C GLU A 76 -7.37 10.96 -4.41
N GLN A 77 -7.75 10.01 -3.56
CA GLN A 77 -7.40 10.01 -2.13
C GLN A 77 -5.89 9.85 -1.93
N ILE A 78 -5.24 9.01 -2.74
CA ILE A 78 -3.78 8.82 -2.71
C ILE A 78 -3.07 10.14 -3.04
N GLU A 79 -3.53 10.87 -4.07
CA GLU A 79 -2.96 12.16 -4.44
C GLU A 79 -3.21 13.23 -3.36
N GLU A 80 -4.39 13.28 -2.77
CA GLU A 80 -4.68 14.17 -1.63
C GLU A 80 -3.70 13.96 -0.46
N TRP A 81 -3.48 12.70 -0.07
CA TRP A 81 -2.54 12.39 1.01
C TRP A 81 -1.09 12.71 0.66
N LYS A 82 -0.70 12.58 -0.62
CA LYS A 82 0.62 12.99 -1.08
C LYS A 82 0.81 14.50 -0.94
N GLU A 83 -0.17 15.30 -1.36
CA GLU A 83 -0.10 16.76 -1.25
C GLU A 83 -0.17 17.23 0.22
N ARG A 84 -0.92 16.54 1.09
CA ARG A 84 -0.89 16.83 2.54
C ARG A 84 0.50 16.63 3.15
N CYS A 85 1.19 15.55 2.77
CA CYS A 85 2.51 15.24 3.31
C CYS A 85 3.62 16.08 2.66
N PHE A 86 3.54 16.28 1.35
CA PHE A 86 4.58 16.89 0.52
C PHE A 86 3.98 17.90 -0.45
N PRO A 87 3.39 19.00 0.04
CA PRO A 87 2.75 19.97 -0.84
C PRO A 87 3.78 20.57 -1.78
N THR A 88 3.52 20.49 -3.09
CA THR A 88 4.23 21.32 -4.04
C THR A 88 3.76 22.77 -3.88
N LYS A 89 4.69 23.69 -3.65
CA LYS A 89 4.42 25.14 -3.49
C LYS A 89 3.50 25.67 -4.58
#